data_AF-A0A658NKP0-F1
#
_entry.id   AF-A0A658NKP0-F1
#
_cell.length_a   1.000
_cell.length_b   1.000
_cell.length_c   1.000
_cell.angle_alpha   90.00
_cell.angle_beta   90.00
_cell.angle_gamma   90.00
#
_symmetry.space_group_name_H-M   'P 1'
#
loop_
_entity.id
_entity.type
_entity.pdbx_description
1 polymer ?
#
loop_
_entity_poly.entity_id
_entity_poly.type
_entity_poly.pdbx_seq_one_letter_code
_entity_poly.pdbx_strand_id
1 'polypeptide(L)' 'MNQSDHILELARHRRVLRAADVREHGWSPQLLIRLHQSGKLQRFARGLYGLPDAEVTEHQTL' A
#
# COMPACT_ATOMS: atom_id res chain seq x y z
N MET A 1 -4.35 -16.78 -4.93
CA MET A 1 -4.15 -15.49 -4.23
C MET A 1 -5.16 -14.48 -4.75
N ASN A 2 -5.71 -13.63 -3.90
CA ASN A 2 -6.66 -12.59 -4.30
C ASN A 2 -5.92 -11.28 -4.62
N GLN A 3 -6.52 -10.36 -5.38
CA GLN A 3 -5.91 -9.06 -5.74
C GLN A 3 -5.46 -8.29 -4.49
N SER A 4 -6.23 -8.38 -3.40
CA SER A 4 -5.90 -7.81 -2.10
C SER A 4 -4.57 -8.32 -1.52
N ASP A 5 -4.31 -9.63 -1.62
CA ASP A 5 -3.07 -10.23 -1.12
C ASP A 5 -1.85 -9.77 -1.93
N HIS A 6 -2.00 -9.69 -3.25
CA HIS A 6 -0.96 -9.14 -4.13
C HIS A 6 -0.66 -7.67 -3.82
N ILE A 7 -1.66 -6.86 -3.49
CA ILE A 7 -1.45 -5.46 -3.06
C ILE A 7 -0.68 -5.42 -1.73
N LEU A 8 -1.00 -6.29 -0.77
CA LEU A 8 -0.29 -6.33 0.52
C LEU A 8 1.15 -6.81 0.37
N GLU A 9 1.38 -7.78 -0.51
CA GLU A 9 2.73 -8.23 -0.87
C GLU A 9 3.51 -7.12 -1.58
N LEU A 10 2.89 -6.43 -2.53
CA LEU A 10 3.49 -5.27 -3.19
C LEU A 10 3.80 -4.16 -2.18
N ALA A 11 2.97 -3.95 -1.16
CA ALA A 11 3.21 -2.99 -0.07
C ALA A 11 4.33 -3.44 0.90
N ARG A 12 4.61 -4.75 1.00
CA ARG A 12 5.78 -5.26 1.73
C ARG A 12 7.07 -4.99 0.96
N HIS A 13 7.05 -5.16 -0.36
CA HIS A 13 8.22 -4.92 -1.21
C HIS A 13 8.45 -3.42 -1.49
N ARG A 14 7.37 -2.66 -1.69
CA ARG A 14 7.37 -1.21 -1.88
C ARG A 14 6.77 -0.58 -0.63
N ARG A 15 7.59 0.08 0.19
CA ARG A 15 7.15 0.71 1.45
C ARG A 15 5.86 1.53 1.35
N VAL A 16 5.63 2.14 0.19
CA VAL A 16 4.39 2.83 -0.13
C VAL A 16 3.91 2.47 -1.54
N LEU A 17 2.59 2.46 -1.69
CA LEU A 17 1.84 2.25 -2.91
C LEU A 17 1.00 3.48 -3.22
N ARG A 18 0.94 3.84 -4.50
CA ARG A 18 0.00 4.81 -5.03
C ARG A 18 -1.15 4.11 -5.74
N ALA A 19 -2.24 4.84 -5.88
CA ALA A 19 -3.33 4.43 -6.77
C ALA A 19 -2.85 4.20 -8.22
N ALA A 20 -1.81 4.92 -8.65
CA ALA A 20 -1.17 4.71 -9.96
C ALA A 20 -0.53 3.32 -10.04
N ASP A 21 0.25 2.91 -9.05
CA ASP A 21 0.89 1.58 -9.03
C ASP A 21 -0.15 0.47 -9.15
N VAL A 22 -1.26 0.58 -8.41
CA VAL A 22 -2.37 -0.38 -8.47
C VAL A 22 -3.03 -0.41 -9.86
N ARG A 23 -3.18 0.75 -10.51
CA ARG A 23 -3.72 0.84 -11.89
C ARG A 23 -2.77 0.25 -12.93
N GLU A 24 -1.46 0.43 -12.77
CA GLU A 24 -0.44 -0.16 -13.67
C GLU A 24 -0.49 -1.69 -13.66
N HIS A 25 -0.88 -2.28 -12.52
CA HIS A 25 -1.09 -3.72 -12.39
C HIS A 25 -2.50 -4.18 -12.81
N GLY A 26 -3.35 -3.26 -13.31
CA GLY A 26 -4.72 -3.54 -13.73
C GLY A 26 -5.71 -3.76 -12.58
N TRP A 27 -5.35 -3.37 -11.36
CA TRP A 27 -6.20 -3.53 -10.18
C TRP A 27 -7.03 -2.26 -9.90
N SER A 28 -8.16 -2.43 -9.20
CA SER A 28 -9.02 -1.31 -8.84
C SER A 28 -8.44 -0.52 -7.65
N PRO A 29 -8.30 0.82 -7.74
CA PRO A 29 -7.92 1.67 -6.60
C PRO A 29 -8.86 1.54 -5.40
N GLN A 30 -10.11 1.08 -5.62
CA GLN A 30 -11.05 0.82 -4.53
C GLN A 30 -10.55 -0.26 -3.56
N LEU A 31 -9.67 -1.16 -4.01
CA LEU A 31 -9.03 -2.15 -3.14
C LEU A 31 -8.14 -1.49 -2.10
N LEU A 32 -7.42 -0.41 -2.44
CA LEU A 32 -6.64 0.37 -1.47
C LEU A 32 -7.54 0.97 -0.39
N ILE A 33 -8.70 1.49 -0.79
CA ILE A 33 -9.68 2.07 0.13
C ILE A 33 -10.24 0.99 1.07
N ARG A 34 -10.62 -0.18 0.55
CA ARG A 34 -11.08 -1.31 1.38
C ARG A 34 -10.00 -1.82 2.33
N LEU A 35 -8.77 -1.98 1.84
CA LEU A 35 -7.64 -2.43 2.65
C LEU A 35 -7.32 -1.40 3.74
N HIS A 36 -7.50 -0.12 3.45
CA HIS A 36 -7.38 0.93 4.44
C HIS A 36 -8.48 0.88 5.50
N GLN A 37 -9.75 0.75 5.09
CA GLN A 37 -10.89 0.64 5.99
C GLN A 37 -10.84 -0.61 6.88
N SER A 38 -10.24 -1.70 6.38
CA SER A 38 -10.03 -2.93 7.15
C SER A 38 -8.77 -2.92 8.02
N GLY A 39 -8.04 -1.80 8.08
CA GLY A 39 -6.82 -1.66 8.88
C GLY A 39 -5.60 -2.40 8.34
N LYS A 40 -5.69 -3.02 7.16
CA LYS A 40 -4.56 -3.72 6.53
C LYS A 40 -3.56 -2.77 5.85
N LEU A 41 -4.02 -1.59 5.45
CA LEU A 41 -3.20 -0.51 4.94
C LEU A 41 -3.47 0.78 5.72
N GLN A 42 -2.44 1.61 5.85
CA GLN A 42 -2.54 2.96 6.35
C GLN A 42 -2.34 3.95 5.21
N ARG A 43 -3.15 5.00 5.20
CA ARG A 43 -2.97 6.12 4.27
C ARG A 43 -2.00 7.12 4.88
N PHE A 44 -0.76 7.13 4.38
CA PHE A 44 0.28 8.07 4.84
C PHE A 44 0.07 9.48 4.28
N ALA A 45 -0.41 9.61 3.04
CA ALA A 45 -0.70 10.90 2.42
C ALA A 45 -1.78 10.79 1.34
N ARG A 46 -2.10 11.89 0.64
CA ARG A 46 -3.15 11.88 -0.38
C ARG A 46 -2.80 10.93 -1.54
N GLY A 47 -3.45 9.76 -1.56
CA GLY A 47 -3.23 8.74 -2.58
C GLY A 47 -2.02 7.84 -2.32
N LEU A 48 -1.40 7.93 -1.14
CA LEU A 48 -0.28 7.10 -0.71
C LEU A 48 -0.73 6.18 0.43
N TYR A 49 -0.54 4.89 0.23
CA TYR A 49 -0.91 3.83 1.15
C TYR A 49 0.30 2.96 1.45
N GLY A 50 0.44 2.45 2.66
CA GLY A 50 1.45 1.45 2.98
C GLY A 50 1.01 0.61 4.18
N LEU A 51 1.83 -0.32 4.61
CA LEU A 51 1.47 -1.17 5.75
C LEU A 51 1.54 -0.35 7.04
N PRO A 52 0.59 -0.55 7.98
CA PRO A 52 0.63 0.13 9.27
C PRO A 52 1.80 -0.32 10.14
N ASP A 53 2.24 -1.57 9.95
CA ASP A 53 3.30 -2.24 10.73
C ASP A 53 4.63 -2.33 9.97
N ALA A 54 4.68 -1.87 8.72
CA ALA A 54 5.98 -1.58 8.13
C ALA A 54 6.50 -0.40 8.94
N GLU A 55 7.41 -0.67 9.89
CA GLU A 55 8.33 0.34 10.39
C GLU A 55 8.68 1.18 9.18
N VAL A 56 8.20 2.43 9.19
CA VAL A 56 8.73 3.45 8.32
C VAL A 56 10.16 3.56 8.83
N THR A 57 11.02 2.67 8.34
CA THR A 57 12.45 2.71 8.59
C THR A 57 12.90 3.91 7.81
N GLU A 58 12.61 5.09 8.36
CA GLU A 58 13.24 6.35 8.02
C GLU A 58 14.66 5.97 7.64
N HIS A 59 14.97 6.04 6.34
CA HIS A 59 16.35 5.85 5.96
C HIS A 59 17.07 6.94 6.72
N GLN A 60 17.90 6.52 7.67
CA GLN A 60 19.31 6.87 7.69
C GLN A 60 19.65 7.72 6.46
N THR A 61 19.47 9.02 6.60
CA THR A 61 20.23 9.98 5.85
C THR A 61 21.03 10.68 6.94
N LEU A 62 22.33 10.39 6.91
CA LEU A 62 23.36 10.96 7.77
C LEU A 62 23.30 12.49 7.82
#